data_AF-A0A257LKQ9-F1
#
_entry.id   AF-A0A257LKQ9-F1
#
_cell.length_a   1.000
_cell.length_b   1.000
_cell.length_c   1.000
_cell.angle_alpha   90.00
_cell.angle_beta   90.00
_cell.angle_gamma   90.00
#
_symmetry.space_group_name_H-M   'P 1'
#
loop_
_entity.id
_entity.type
_entity.pdbx_description
1 polymer ?
#
loop_
_entity_poly.entity_id
_entity_poly.type
_entity_poly.pdbx_seq_one_letter_code
_entity_poly.pdbx_strand_id
1 'polypeptide(L)'
;MSTLRIEPTGATFGATVTGVRLADLDEANWQALYAAWLEHALLVFPGQFLSNEQQIGFAKRFGPIEQIGGGDIVAISNVKADGTVRSHTPAEWDDMMKVIVGNMAWHADSTYMPVMSKGAV
;
A
#
# COMPACT_ATOMS: atom_id res chain seq x y z
N MET A 1 -15.63 -22.95 3.69
CA MET A 1 -14.39 -22.20 4.01
C MET A 1 -13.69 -21.95 2.69
N SER A 2 -13.44 -20.69 2.33
CA SER A 2 -12.68 -20.38 1.11
C SER A 2 -11.20 -20.67 1.38
N THR A 3 -10.58 -21.44 0.50
CA THR A 3 -9.14 -21.73 0.56
C THR A 3 -8.37 -20.53 0.02
N LEU A 4 -7.34 -20.07 0.75
CA LEU A 4 -6.39 -19.08 0.27
C LEU A 4 -5.78 -19.53 -1.06
N ARG A 5 -5.79 -18.66 -2.05
CA ARG A 5 -5.25 -18.94 -3.39
C ARG A 5 -4.29 -17.85 -3.80
N ILE A 6 -3.08 -18.24 -4.17
CA ILE A 6 -2.00 -17.35 -4.60
C ILE A 6 -1.66 -17.73 -6.05
N GLU A 7 -1.84 -16.79 -6.97
CA GLU A 7 -1.58 -16.99 -8.40
C GLU A 7 -0.52 -15.99 -8.87
N PRO A 8 0.66 -16.46 -9.31
CA PRO A 8 1.64 -15.57 -9.93
C PRO A 8 1.03 -14.82 -11.12
N THR A 9 1.41 -13.56 -11.31
CA THR A 9 0.88 -12.72 -12.40
C THR A 9 1.33 -13.19 -13.79
N GLY A 10 2.31 -14.10 -13.86
CA GLY A 10 2.99 -14.51 -15.09
C GLY A 10 4.20 -13.63 -15.45
N ALA A 11 4.44 -12.53 -14.72
CA ALA A 11 5.65 -11.73 -14.82
C ALA A 11 6.78 -12.28 -13.93
N THR A 12 7.94 -11.62 -13.92
CA THR A 12 9.09 -11.97 -13.07
C THR A 12 8.84 -11.75 -11.57
N PHE A 13 7.76 -11.03 -11.21
CA PHE A 13 7.34 -10.77 -9.84
C PHE A 13 5.82 -10.61 -9.78
N GLY A 14 5.27 -10.59 -8.58
CA GLY A 14 3.86 -10.32 -8.32
C GLY A 14 2.97 -11.56 -8.30
N ALA A 15 2.00 -11.58 -7.38
CA ALA A 15 0.93 -12.57 -7.35
C ALA A 15 -0.43 -11.94 -6.98
N THR A 16 -1.51 -12.48 -7.53
CA THR A 16 -2.88 -12.16 -7.10
C THR A 16 -3.31 -13.12 -6.00
N VAL A 17 -3.86 -12.59 -4.91
CA VAL A 17 -4.29 -13.39 -3.77
C VAL A 17 -5.80 -13.27 -3.58
N THR A 18 -6.48 -14.42 -3.57
CA THR A 18 -7.94 -14.53 -3.42
C THR A 18 -8.33 -15.55 -2.36
N GLY A 19 -9.61 -15.62 -2.03
CA GLY A 19 -10.13 -16.54 -1.01
C GLY A 19 -9.89 -16.08 0.43
N VAL A 20 -9.52 -14.81 0.62
CA VAL A 20 -9.19 -14.22 1.92
C VAL A 20 -9.76 -12.82 2.08
N ARG A 21 -10.11 -12.47 3.33
CA ARG A 21 -10.46 -11.11 3.75
C ARG A 21 -9.35 -10.60 4.66
N LEU A 22 -8.65 -9.52 4.28
CA LEU A 22 -7.48 -9.03 5.01
C LEU A 22 -7.80 -8.62 6.45
N ALA A 23 -9.01 -8.12 6.69
CA ALA A 23 -9.48 -7.72 8.01
C ALA A 23 -9.63 -8.90 9.00
N ASP A 24 -9.75 -10.14 8.52
CA ASP A 24 -10.03 -11.33 9.36
C ASP A 24 -8.97 -12.43 9.17
N LEU A 25 -7.73 -12.06 8.85
CA LEU A 25 -6.65 -13.01 8.61
C LEU A 25 -6.28 -13.79 9.89
N ASP A 26 -6.52 -15.10 9.87
CA ASP A 26 -5.93 -16.00 10.86
C ASP A 26 -4.39 -16.11 10.70
N GLU A 27 -3.77 -16.77 11.68
CA GLU A 27 -2.31 -16.89 11.70
C GLU A 27 -1.76 -17.75 10.56
N ALA A 28 -2.46 -18.82 10.18
CA ALA A 28 -2.03 -19.70 9.10
C ALA A 28 -2.00 -18.97 7.75
N ASN A 29 -3.07 -18.23 7.43
CA ASN A 29 -3.14 -17.44 6.21
C ASN A 29 -2.14 -16.28 6.22
N TRP A 30 -1.90 -15.66 7.38
CA TRP A 30 -0.86 -14.63 7.50
C TRP A 30 0.54 -15.14 7.18
N GLN A 31 0.95 -16.29 7.75
CA GLN A 31 2.26 -16.87 7.48
C GLN A 31 2.42 -17.20 5.99
N ALA A 32 1.36 -17.74 5.36
CA ALA A 32 1.34 -18.00 3.92
C ALA A 32 1.46 -16.71 3.09
N LEU A 33 0.74 -15.64 3.46
CA LEU A 33 0.84 -14.35 2.79
C LEU A 33 2.22 -13.71 2.94
N TYR A 34 2.80 -13.76 4.15
CA TYR A 34 4.11 -13.19 4.39
C TYR A 34 5.19 -13.91 3.58
N ALA A 35 5.15 -15.25 3.52
CA ALA A 35 6.03 -16.04 2.67
C ALA A 35 5.85 -15.71 1.19
N ALA A 36 4.61 -15.62 0.72
CA ALA A 36 4.30 -15.26 -0.67
C ALA A 36 4.79 -13.85 -1.03
N TRP A 37 4.72 -12.90 -0.11
CA TRP A 37 5.24 -11.55 -0.32
C TRP A 37 6.76 -11.55 -0.45
N LEU A 38 7.47 -12.33 0.36
CA LEU A 38 8.94 -12.48 0.23
C LEU A 38 9.34 -13.14 -1.10
N GLU A 39 8.54 -14.07 -1.61
CA GLU A 39 8.78 -14.75 -2.89
C GLU A 39 8.46 -13.87 -4.10
N HIS A 40 7.32 -13.16 -4.06
CA HIS A 40 6.78 -12.46 -5.22
C HIS A 40 6.99 -10.93 -5.20
N ALA A 41 7.48 -10.35 -4.10
CA ALA A 41 7.69 -8.91 -3.87
C ALA A 41 6.45 -8.00 -3.92
N LEU A 42 5.40 -8.38 -4.66
CA LEU A 42 4.13 -7.68 -4.81
C LEU A 42 2.96 -8.66 -4.64
N LEU A 43 1.97 -8.31 -3.83
CA LEU A 43 0.72 -9.05 -3.72
C LEU A 43 -0.47 -8.13 -4.07
N VAL A 44 -1.38 -8.63 -4.90
CA VAL A 44 -2.59 -7.91 -5.32
C VAL A 44 -3.82 -8.57 -4.68
N PHE A 45 -4.61 -7.79 -3.95
CA PHE A 45 -5.79 -8.27 -3.22
C PHE A 45 -7.08 -7.64 -3.79
N PRO A 46 -7.74 -8.27 -4.78
CA PRO A 46 -8.98 -7.76 -5.31
C PRO A 46 -10.12 -7.82 -4.28
N GLY A 47 -11.07 -6.88 -4.39
CA GLY A 47 -12.32 -6.90 -3.62
C GLY A 47 -12.18 -6.60 -2.12
N GLN A 48 -11.11 -5.92 -1.70
CA GLN A 48 -10.94 -5.46 -0.32
C GLN A 48 -11.58 -4.07 -0.17
N PHE A 49 -12.43 -3.91 0.85
CA PHE A 49 -13.09 -2.66 1.21
C PHE A 49 -12.78 -2.33 2.67
N LEU A 50 -11.49 -2.15 2.97
CA LEU A 50 -11.01 -1.95 4.33
C LEU A 50 -11.35 -0.55 4.82
N SER A 51 -11.74 -0.43 6.09
CA SER A 51 -11.65 0.86 6.79
C SER A 51 -10.18 1.24 7.03
N ASN A 52 -9.92 2.52 7.34
CA ASN A 52 -8.57 2.97 7.71
C ASN A 52 -7.99 2.13 8.86
N GLU A 53 -8.81 1.82 9.89
CA GLU A 53 -8.40 0.98 11.02
C GLU A 53 -8.01 -0.43 10.57
N GLN A 54 -8.77 -1.04 9.65
CA GLN A 54 -8.48 -2.36 9.12
C GLN A 54 -7.20 -2.36 8.26
N GLN A 55 -6.97 -1.33 7.43
CA GLN A 55 -5.74 -1.20 6.65
C GLN A 55 -4.52 -1.03 7.57
N ILE A 56 -4.62 -0.15 8.57
CA ILE A 56 -3.55 0.06 9.56
C ILE A 56 -3.28 -1.23 10.35
N GLY A 57 -4.33 -1.95 10.76
CA GLY A 57 -4.21 -3.22 11.46
C GLY A 57 -3.50 -4.30 10.63
N PHE A 58 -3.81 -4.39 9.34
CA PHE A 58 -3.12 -5.28 8.42
C PHE A 58 -1.66 -4.88 8.21
N ALA A 59 -1.37 -3.59 7.96
CA ALA A 59 -0.02 -3.08 7.77
C ALA A 59 0.88 -3.31 9.00
N LYS A 60 0.33 -3.19 10.22
CA LYS A 60 1.06 -3.45 11.48
C LYS A 60 1.56 -4.89 11.62
N ARG A 61 1.02 -5.86 10.87
CA ARG A 61 1.56 -7.23 10.86
C ARG A 61 2.95 -7.32 10.20
N PHE A 62 3.30 -6.36 9.33
CA PHE A 62 4.60 -6.32 8.64
C PHE A 62 5.71 -5.63 9.45
N GLY A 63 5.33 -4.80 10.43
CA GLY A 63 6.23 -4.01 11.27
C GLY A 63 5.60 -2.72 11.80
N PRO A 64 6.36 -1.87 12.51
CA PRO A 64 5.90 -0.55 12.92
C PRO A 64 5.59 0.34 11.70
N ILE A 65 4.60 1.23 11.83
CA ILE A 65 4.19 2.14 10.76
C ILE A 65 5.09 3.38 10.73
N GLU A 66 5.62 3.70 9.54
CA GLU A 66 6.31 4.95 9.30
C GLU A 66 5.33 6.12 9.39
N GLN A 67 5.63 7.10 10.26
CA GLN A 67 4.78 8.29 10.44
C GLN A 67 5.13 9.35 9.40
N ILE A 68 4.44 9.33 8.27
CA ILE A 68 4.54 10.36 7.23
C ILE A 68 3.35 11.31 7.37
N GLY A 69 3.56 12.62 7.26
CA GLY A 69 2.45 13.59 7.27
C GLY A 69 1.69 13.72 8.59
N GLY A 70 2.25 13.21 9.70
CA GLY A 70 1.69 13.36 11.04
C GLY A 70 0.72 12.26 11.50
N GLY A 71 0.66 11.11 10.82
CA GLY A 71 -0.15 9.98 11.28
C GLY A 71 0.19 8.63 10.63
N ASP A 72 -0.60 7.61 10.98
CA ASP A 72 -0.46 6.22 10.49
C ASP A 72 -0.89 6.07 9.01
N ILE A 73 -1.62 7.02 8.44
CA ILE A 73 -2.14 6.97 7.07
C ILE A 73 -2.13 8.36 6.43
N VAL A 74 -1.75 8.42 5.16
CA VAL A 74 -1.77 9.65 4.35
C VAL A 74 -2.59 9.40 3.09
N ALA A 75 -3.63 10.21 2.89
CA ALA A 75 -4.41 10.19 1.66
C ALA A 75 -3.67 10.98 0.56
N ILE A 76 -3.08 10.27 -0.40
CA ILE A 76 -2.49 10.89 -1.60
C ILE A 76 -3.60 10.99 -2.66
N SER A 77 -4.00 12.22 -3.01
CA SER A 77 -5.12 12.44 -3.93
C SER A 77 -4.94 13.71 -4.76
N ASN A 78 -5.21 13.61 -6.06
CA ASN A 78 -5.31 14.76 -6.96
C ASN A 78 -6.64 15.52 -6.80
N VAL A 79 -7.55 15.04 -5.94
CA VAL A 79 -8.84 15.68 -5.62
C VAL A 79 -8.80 16.22 -4.19
N LYS A 80 -9.23 17.47 -4.01
CA LYS A 80 -9.31 18.15 -2.72
C LYS A 80 -10.53 17.69 -1.94
N ALA A 81 -10.59 18.04 -0.65
CA ALA A 81 -11.72 17.71 0.21
C ALA A 81 -13.06 18.30 -0.26
N ASP A 82 -13.01 19.41 -1.02
CA ASP A 82 -14.18 20.04 -1.64
C ASP A 82 -14.59 19.41 -3.00
N GLY A 83 -13.90 18.36 -3.43
CA GLY A 83 -14.16 17.68 -4.70
C GLY A 83 -13.50 18.33 -5.92
N THR A 84 -12.83 19.47 -5.78
CA THR A 84 -12.10 20.09 -6.89
C THR A 84 -10.78 19.39 -7.17
N VAL A 85 -10.38 19.35 -8.45
CA VAL A 85 -9.08 18.79 -8.86
C VAL A 85 -7.99 19.80 -8.55
N ARG A 86 -6.85 19.31 -8.06
CA ARG A 86 -5.65 20.14 -7.84
C ARG A 86 -5.10 20.66 -9.16
N SER A 87 -4.50 21.85 -9.13
CA SER A 87 -3.91 22.42 -10.35
C SER A 87 -2.74 21.57 -10.82
N HIS A 88 -2.67 21.35 -12.13
CA HIS A 88 -1.51 20.72 -12.77
C HIS A 88 -0.47 21.74 -13.24
N THR A 89 -0.71 23.05 -13.05
CA THR A 89 0.23 24.12 -13.39
C THR A 89 1.34 24.21 -12.32
N PRO A 90 2.64 24.07 -12.68
CA PRO A 90 3.73 24.06 -11.69
C PRO A 90 3.78 25.25 -10.74
N ALA A 91 3.42 26.44 -11.22
CA ALA A 91 3.38 27.66 -10.41
C ALA A 91 2.27 27.64 -9.33
N GLU A 92 1.33 26.72 -9.41
CA GLU A 92 0.13 26.63 -8.56
C GLU A 92 0.10 25.32 -7.74
N TRP A 93 1.16 24.51 -7.78
CA TRP A 93 1.21 23.25 -7.04
C TRP A 93 1.21 23.49 -5.52
N ASP A 94 0.22 22.91 -4.85
CA ASP A 94 0.27 22.72 -3.41
C ASP A 94 1.26 21.59 -3.05
N ASP A 95 1.50 21.37 -1.74
CA ASP A 95 2.45 20.37 -1.29
C ASP A 95 2.05 18.94 -1.69
N MET A 96 0.75 18.65 -1.77
CA MET A 96 0.27 17.35 -2.23
C MET A 96 0.54 17.13 -3.72
N MET A 97 0.41 18.15 -4.57
CA MET A 97 0.79 18.03 -5.98
C MET A 97 2.28 17.77 -6.15
N LYS A 98 3.14 18.36 -5.32
CA LYS A 98 4.58 18.09 -5.36
C LYS A 98 4.87 16.61 -5.04
N VAL A 99 4.17 16.02 -4.06
CA VAL A 99 4.25 14.58 -3.76
C VAL A 99 3.75 13.74 -4.94
N ILE A 100 2.59 14.05 -5.50
CA ILE A 100 2.01 13.31 -6.63
C ILE A 100 2.94 13.31 -7.84
N VAL A 101 3.51 14.47 -8.19
CA VAL A 101 4.48 14.57 -9.30
C VAL A 101 5.76 13.79 -8.98
N GLY A 102 6.24 13.84 -7.73
CA GLY A 102 7.38 13.02 -7.29
C GLY A 102 7.15 11.52 -7.49
N ASN A 103 5.94 11.04 -7.23
CA ASN A 103 5.58 9.63 -7.37
C ASN A 103 5.50 9.15 -8.84
N MET A 104 5.58 10.04 -9.83
CA MET A 104 5.56 9.67 -11.25
C MET A 104 6.90 9.10 -11.74
N ALA A 105 7.99 9.32 -11.01
CA ALA A 105 9.31 8.76 -11.33
C ALA A 105 9.49 7.39 -10.67
N TRP A 106 10.34 6.54 -11.24
CA TRP A 106 10.77 5.30 -10.58
C TRP A 106 11.54 5.61 -9.29
N HIS A 107 11.10 5.03 -8.19
CA HIS A 107 11.74 5.18 -6.89
C HIS A 107 11.43 3.98 -5.98
N ALA A 108 12.13 3.93 -4.84
CA ALA A 108 11.73 3.11 -3.70
C ALA A 108 11.45 4.06 -2.52
N ASP A 109 10.33 3.82 -1.84
CA ASP A 109 9.82 4.69 -0.78
C ASP A 109 10.85 4.87 0.34
N SER A 110 10.93 6.11 0.85
CA SER A 110 11.71 6.49 2.03
C SER A 110 13.21 6.14 1.98
N THR A 111 13.78 5.92 0.79
CA THR A 111 15.25 5.70 0.63
C THR A 111 16.11 6.89 1.03
N TYR A 112 15.51 8.07 1.20
CA TYR A 112 16.14 9.28 1.73
C TYR A 112 16.16 9.35 3.27
N MET A 113 15.49 8.42 3.96
CA MET A 113 15.45 8.34 5.42
C MET A 113 16.58 7.46 5.97
N PRO A 114 17.01 7.63 7.24
CA PRO A 114 18.06 6.79 7.84
C PRO A 114 17.73 5.29 7.88
N VAL A 115 16.44 4.98 7.95
CA VAL A 115 15.90 3.62 7.82
C VAL A 115 14.82 3.69 6.75
N MET A 116 15.01 2.96 5.65
CA MET A 116 14.04 2.92 4.55
C MET A 116 12.79 2.11 4.94
N SER A 117 11.70 2.32 4.20
CA SER A 117 10.50 1.51 4.37
C SER A 117 10.76 0.07 3.92
N LYS A 118 10.16 -0.89 4.64
CA LYS A 118 10.24 -2.31 4.29
C LYS A 118 9.28 -2.67 3.15
N GLY A 119 8.16 -1.95 3.05
CA GLY A 119 7.10 -2.13 2.06
C GLY A 119 5.96 -1.13 2.31
N ALA A 120 5.05 -1.04 1.35
CA ALA A 120 3.84 -0.22 1.40
C ALA A 120 2.60 -1.10 1.26
N VAL A 121 1.50 -0.69 1.92
CA VAL A 121 0.24 -1.43 2.00
C VAL A 121 -0.95 -0.55 1.65
#